data_AF-A0A351WH50-F1
#
_entry.id   AF-A0A351WH50-F1
#
_cell.length_a   1.000
_cell.length_b   1.000
_cell.length_c   1.000
_cell.angle_alpha   90.00
_cell.angle_beta   90.00
_cell.angle_gamma   90.00
#
_symmetry.space_group_name_H-M   'P 1'
#
loop_
_entity.id
_entity.type
_entity.pdbx_description
1 polymer ?
#
loop_
_entity_poly.entity_id
_entity_poly.type
_entity_poly.pdbx_seq_one_letter_code
_entity_poly.pdbx_strand_id
1 'polypeptide(L)'
;MPIRKISRTILKSLFGEPATLMYPARARVYPTSSRGRVAIEIAACIFCGLCRRKCPTAAILVNKEKKTWEIDRLKCITCNACVEACPKKCLAMRNKYAAAQTARQNEKFQAPEAKPGAGG
;
A
#
# COMPACT_ATOMS: atom_id res chain seq x y z
N MET A 1 40.76 -3.85 -28.65
CA MET A 1 39.80 -4.96 -28.87
C MET A 1 38.50 -4.85 -28.03
N PRO A 2 37.73 -3.73 -28.07
CA PRO A 2 36.39 -3.65 -27.44
C PRO A 2 35.21 -3.91 -28.39
N ILE A 3 35.38 -3.70 -29.70
CA ILE A 3 34.29 -3.74 -30.71
C ILE A 3 33.72 -5.16 -30.94
N ARG A 4 34.59 -6.20 -30.98
CA ARG A 4 34.16 -7.60 -31.18
C ARG A 4 33.31 -8.18 -30.04
N LYS A 5 33.46 -7.68 -28.81
CA LYS A 5 32.67 -8.17 -27.67
C LYS A 5 31.25 -7.61 -27.72
N ILE A 6 31.11 -6.34 -28.08
CA ILE A 6 29.82 -5.67 -28.19
C ILE A 6 29.00 -6.26 -29.34
N SER A 7 29.60 -6.52 -30.52
CA SER A 7 28.89 -7.12 -31.65
C SER A 7 28.32 -8.51 -31.33
N ARG A 8 29.08 -9.34 -30.60
CA ARG A 8 28.61 -10.67 -30.12
C ARG A 8 27.43 -10.55 -29.14
N THR A 9 27.43 -9.55 -28.27
CA THR A 9 26.31 -9.30 -27.33
C THR A 9 25.08 -8.76 -28.05
N ILE A 10 25.26 -7.85 -29.02
CA ILE A 10 24.15 -7.32 -29.84
C ILE A 10 23.46 -8.45 -30.59
N LEU A 11 24.22 -9.32 -31.26
CA LEU A 11 23.64 -10.45 -32.00
C LEU A 11 22.86 -11.40 -31.07
N LYS A 12 23.38 -11.69 -29.87
CA LYS A 12 22.69 -12.52 -28.88
C LYS A 12 21.42 -11.86 -28.33
N SER A 13 21.45 -10.54 -28.09
CA SER A 13 20.31 -9.79 -27.56
C SER A 13 19.20 -9.61 -28.58
N LEU A 14 19.51 -9.58 -29.88
CA LEU A 14 18.53 -9.44 -30.96
C LEU A 14 17.63 -10.67 -31.10
N PHE A 15 18.19 -11.87 -30.90
CA PHE A 15 17.47 -13.14 -31.00
C PHE A 15 16.96 -13.66 -29.64
N GLY A 16 17.20 -12.93 -28.55
CA GLY A 16 16.67 -13.27 -27.23
C GLY A 16 15.25 -12.76 -27.03
N GLU A 17 14.54 -13.31 -26.04
CA GLU A 17 13.26 -12.74 -25.61
C GLU A 17 13.47 -11.32 -25.03
N PRO A 18 12.54 -10.39 -25.27
CA PRO A 18 12.63 -9.06 -24.70
C PRO A 18 12.57 -9.14 -23.18
N ALA A 19 13.55 -8.54 -22.51
CA ALA A 19 13.60 -8.46 -21.04
C ALA A 19 12.49 -7.57 -20.45
N THR A 20 11.70 -6.90 -21.29
CA THR A 20 10.63 -5.99 -20.89
C THR A 20 9.31 -6.73 -20.67
N LEU A 21 8.46 -6.15 -19.81
CA LEU A 21 7.07 -6.57 -19.65
C LEU A 21 6.18 -5.57 -20.39
N MET A 22 5.27 -6.06 -21.23
CA MET A 22 4.33 -5.21 -21.97
C MET A 22 3.18 -4.76 -21.05
N TYR A 23 3.35 -3.64 -20.35
CA TYR A 23 2.24 -2.99 -19.66
C TYR A 23 1.35 -2.25 -20.67
N PRO A 24 0.01 -2.36 -20.62
CA PRO A 24 -0.81 -3.03 -19.60
C PRO A 24 -1.18 -4.48 -19.91
N ALA A 25 -0.81 -5.03 -21.07
CA ALA A 25 -1.20 -6.38 -21.51
C ALA A 25 -0.73 -7.53 -20.59
N ARG A 26 0.45 -7.40 -19.99
CA ARG A 26 1.00 -8.36 -19.01
C ARG A 26 1.32 -7.63 -17.70
N ALA A 27 0.49 -7.87 -16.68
CA ALA A 27 0.70 -7.30 -15.35
C ALA A 27 1.95 -7.89 -14.67
N ARG A 28 2.71 -7.04 -13.97
CA ARG A 28 3.85 -7.47 -13.16
C ARG A 28 3.36 -8.21 -11.92
N VAL A 29 3.96 -9.35 -11.63
CA VAL A 29 3.76 -10.06 -10.35
C VAL A 29 4.68 -9.42 -9.31
N TYR A 30 4.10 -8.84 -8.28
CA TYR A 30 4.86 -8.26 -7.17
C TYR A 30 5.19 -9.34 -6.12
N PRO A 31 6.39 -9.32 -5.51
CA PRO A 31 6.73 -10.25 -4.43
C PRO A 31 5.83 -10.03 -3.22
N THR A 32 5.61 -11.07 -2.41
CA THR A 32 4.71 -11.03 -1.25
C THR A 32 5.11 -10.00 -0.19
N SER A 33 6.40 -9.68 -0.07
CA SER A 33 6.96 -8.69 0.86
C SER A 33 6.85 -7.24 0.39
N SER A 34 6.31 -7.01 -0.81
CA SER A 34 6.17 -5.66 -1.36
C SER A 34 5.18 -4.82 -0.57
N ARG A 35 5.59 -3.57 -0.33
CA ARG A 35 4.82 -2.55 0.38
C ARG A 35 3.99 -1.77 -0.64
N GLY A 36 2.77 -2.24 -0.91
CA GLY A 36 1.85 -1.56 -1.82
C GLY A 36 1.06 -0.45 -1.11
N ARG A 37 -0.10 -0.76 -0.53
CA ARG A 37 -0.96 0.22 0.15
C ARG A 37 -1.37 -0.24 1.55
N VAL A 38 -1.58 0.71 2.45
CA VAL A 38 -2.15 0.43 3.78
C VAL A 38 -3.63 0.12 3.65
N ALA A 39 -4.07 -1.05 4.10
CA ALA A 39 -5.49 -1.38 4.25
C ALA A 39 -5.84 -1.46 5.74
N ILE A 40 -7.05 -1.03 6.08
CA ILE A 40 -7.59 -1.07 7.44
C ILE A 40 -8.78 -2.01 7.52
N GLU A 41 -8.81 -2.84 8.55
CA GLU A 41 -9.99 -3.58 8.99
C GLU A 41 -10.70 -2.76 10.07
N ILE A 42 -11.75 -2.04 9.69
CA ILE A 42 -12.36 -1.03 10.57
C ILE A 42 -13.07 -1.69 11.75
N ALA A 43 -13.64 -2.88 11.55
CA ALA A 43 -14.34 -3.63 12.60
C ALA A 43 -13.43 -3.95 13.81
N ALA A 44 -12.13 -4.13 13.58
CA ALA A 44 -11.15 -4.39 14.64
C ALA A 44 -10.49 -3.11 15.20
N CYS A 45 -10.77 -1.94 14.61
CA CYS A 45 -10.14 -0.68 14.99
C CYS A 45 -10.80 -0.07 16.25
N ILE A 46 -9.98 0.23 17.26
CA ILE A 46 -10.42 0.89 18.51
C ILE A 46 -10.20 2.42 18.50
N PHE A 47 -9.83 3.00 17.36
CA PHE A 47 -9.58 4.44 17.18
C PHE A 47 -8.62 5.05 18.22
N CYS A 48 -7.59 4.29 18.62
CA CYS A 48 -6.61 4.71 19.64
C CYS A 48 -5.66 5.84 19.18
N GLY A 49 -5.51 6.06 17.87
CA GLY A 49 -4.69 7.14 17.32
C GLY A 49 -3.16 6.91 17.34
N LEU A 50 -2.66 5.76 17.79
CA LEU A 50 -1.22 5.44 17.76
C LEU A 50 -0.65 5.49 16.33
N CYS A 51 -1.40 5.00 15.34
CA CYS A 51 -1.00 5.03 13.94
C CYS A 51 -0.78 6.46 13.42
N ARG A 52 -1.58 7.43 13.86
CA ARG A 52 -1.40 8.86 13.57
C ARG A 52 -0.11 9.39 14.19
N ARG A 53 0.14 9.09 15.47
CA ARG A 53 1.33 9.59 16.20
C ARG A 53 2.64 9.03 15.63
N LYS A 54 2.64 7.77 15.18
CA LYS A 54 3.84 7.13 14.60
C LYS A 54 4.08 7.51 13.14
N CYS A 55 3.09 8.10 12.45
CA CYS A 55 3.21 8.45 11.04
C CYS A 55 4.20 9.62 10.84
N PRO A 56 5.32 9.44 10.11
CA PRO A 56 6.32 10.49 9.92
C PRO A 56 5.81 11.66 9.07
N THR A 57 4.84 11.41 8.18
CA THR A 57 4.28 12.42 7.26
C THR A 57 2.92 12.94 7.68
N ALA A 58 2.42 12.53 8.86
CA ALA A 58 1.09 12.87 9.35
C ALA A 58 -0.04 12.61 8.34
N ALA A 59 0.07 11.52 7.55
CA ALA A 59 -0.89 11.14 6.52
C ALA A 59 -2.21 10.57 7.05
N ILE A 60 -2.23 10.14 8.32
CA ILE A 60 -3.38 9.47 8.95
C ILE A 60 -4.04 10.42 9.95
N LEU A 61 -5.36 10.59 9.83
CA LEU A 61 -6.19 11.27 10.81
C LEU A 61 -7.10 10.26 11.50
N VAL A 62 -7.21 10.36 12.82
CA VAL A 62 -8.07 9.50 13.63
C VAL A 62 -8.88 10.40 14.54
N ASN A 63 -10.22 10.27 14.46
CA ASN A 63 -11.15 10.94 15.37
C ASN A 63 -11.85 9.87 16.22
N LYS A 64 -11.63 9.94 17.55
CA LYS A 64 -12.16 8.97 18.50
C LYS A 64 -13.65 9.19 18.80
N GLU A 65 -14.09 10.45 18.82
CA GLU A 65 -15.49 10.83 19.08
C GLU A 65 -16.38 10.40 17.92
N LYS A 66 -15.96 10.73 16.69
CA LYS A 66 -16.69 10.37 15.47
C LYS A 66 -16.45 8.94 15.01
N LYS A 67 -15.54 8.20 15.67
CA LYS A 67 -15.06 6.87 15.25
C LYS A 67 -14.72 6.83 13.76
N THR A 68 -13.97 7.85 13.30
CA THR A 68 -13.51 7.95 11.91
C THR A 68 -11.99 7.77 11.82
N TRP A 69 -11.58 7.09 10.76
CA TRP A 69 -10.19 6.91 10.38
C TRP A 69 -10.04 7.37 8.93
N GLU A 70 -9.14 8.31 8.69
CA GLU A 70 -8.92 8.90 7.37
C GLU A 70 -7.45 8.78 6.98
N ILE A 71 -7.18 8.50 5.71
CA ILE A 71 -5.82 8.45 5.16
C ILE A 71 -5.69 9.28 3.88
N ASP A 72 -4.72 10.18 3.88
CA ASP A 72 -4.27 10.90 2.69
C ASP A 72 -3.21 10.04 1.98
N ARG A 73 -3.60 9.45 0.83
CA ARG A 73 -2.72 8.57 0.06
C ARG A 73 -1.55 9.30 -0.56
N LEU A 74 -1.70 10.59 -0.88
CA LEU A 74 -0.63 11.39 -1.47
C LEU A 74 0.47 11.74 -0.46
N LYS A 75 0.13 11.79 0.83
CA LYS A 75 1.10 11.96 1.92
C LYS A 75 1.74 10.66 2.41
N CYS A 76 1.17 9.50 2.05
CA CYS A 76 1.62 8.22 2.57
C CYS A 76 2.86 7.72 1.84
N ILE A 77 3.99 7.60 2.54
CA ILE A 77 5.24 7.07 1.99
C ILE A 77 5.39 5.54 2.09
N THR A 78 4.31 4.82 2.42
CA THR A 78 4.28 3.34 2.50
C THR A 78 5.36 2.71 3.41
N CYS A 79 5.67 3.39 4.53
CA CYS A 79 6.79 3.03 5.42
C CYS A 79 6.52 1.90 6.44
N ASN A 80 5.32 1.30 6.48
CA ASN A 80 4.91 0.26 7.44
C ASN A 80 4.81 0.67 8.94
N ALA A 81 5.27 1.86 9.34
CA ALA A 81 5.30 2.28 10.74
C ALA A 81 3.92 2.25 11.45
N CYS A 82 2.83 2.52 10.72
CA CYS A 82 1.48 2.47 11.27
C CYS A 82 0.97 1.04 11.56
N VAL A 83 1.43 0.05 10.79
CA VAL A 83 1.06 -1.37 10.97
C VAL A 83 1.75 -1.92 12.21
N GLU A 84 3.05 -1.62 12.38
CA GLU A 84 3.84 -2.03 13.54
C GLU A 84 3.34 -1.38 14.83
N ALA A 85 2.93 -0.12 14.79
CA ALA A 85 2.41 0.59 15.96
C ALA A 85 0.98 0.19 16.35
N CYS A 86 0.27 -0.60 15.55
CA CYS A 86 -1.13 -0.94 15.80
C CYS A 86 -1.25 -2.09 16.82
N PRO A 87 -1.78 -1.85 18.04
CA PRO A 87 -1.88 -2.90 19.06
C PRO A 87 -2.89 -3.99 18.69
N LYS A 88 -3.96 -3.62 17.95
CA LYS A 88 -4.99 -4.55 17.48
C LYS A 88 -4.64 -5.23 16.15
N LYS A 89 -3.51 -4.88 15.53
CA LYS A 89 -3.08 -5.38 14.21
C LYS A 89 -4.18 -5.29 13.14
N CYS A 90 -5.01 -4.24 13.20
CA CYS A 90 -6.09 -4.01 12.24
C CYS A 90 -5.63 -3.36 10.93
N LEU A 91 -4.36 -2.98 10.84
CA LEU A 91 -3.75 -2.40 9.65
C LEU A 91 -2.85 -3.46 8.98
N ALA A 92 -2.89 -3.54 7.66
CA ALA A 92 -2.04 -4.43 6.88
C ALA A 92 -1.51 -3.76 5.62
N MET A 93 -0.29 -4.11 5.20
CA MET A 93 0.25 -3.73 3.90
C MET A 93 -0.28 -4.70 2.84
N ARG A 94 -1.04 -4.19 1.87
CA ARG A 94 -1.47 -4.96 0.69
C ARG A 94 -0.47 -4.77 -0.42
N ASN A 95 -0.24 -5.83 -1.21
CA ASN A 95 0.71 -5.88 -2.32
C ASN A 95 0.21 -5.18 -3.61
N LYS A 96 -0.77 -4.29 -3.51
CA LYS A 96 -1.27 -3.52 -4.66
C LYS A 96 -1.14 -2.04 -4.33
N TYR A 97 -0.54 -1.27 -5.23
CA TYR A 97 -0.50 0.18 -5.13
C TYR A 97 -1.91 0.77 -5.25
N ALA A 98 -2.11 1.98 -4.75
CA ALA A 98 -3.35 2.71 -4.95
C ALA A 98 -3.54 2.99 -6.45
N ALA A 99 -4.79 2.98 -6.90
CA ALA A 99 -5.11 3.39 -8.26
C ALA A 99 -4.76 4.87 -8.47
N ALA A 100 -4.44 5.24 -9.71
CA ALA A 100 -4.28 6.64 -10.06
C ALA A 100 -5.60 7.39 -9.80
N GLN A 101 -5.50 8.56 -9.19
CA GLN A 101 -6.63 9.45 -8.93
C GLN A 101 -6.40 10.78 -9.65
N THR A 102 -7.47 11.35 -10.20
CA THR A 102 -7.43 12.65 -10.90
C THR A 102 -7.50 13.85 -9.96
N ALA A 103 -7.99 13.62 -8.74
CA ALA A 103 -8.10 14.63 -7.69
C ALA A 103 -7.54 14.10 -6.38
N ARG A 104 -7.08 15.02 -5.53
CA ARG A 104 -6.65 14.71 -4.18
C ARG A 104 -7.86 14.32 -3.33
N GLN A 105 -7.88 13.07 -2.87
CA GLN A 105 -8.95 12.54 -2.04
C GLN A 105 -8.37 11.91 -0.77
N ASN A 106 -9.05 12.15 0.36
CA ASN A 106 -8.77 11.45 1.60
C ASN A 106 -9.75 10.29 1.71
N GLU A 107 -9.25 9.06 1.82
CA GLU A 107 -10.09 7.90 2.04
C GLU A 107 -10.57 7.91 3.49
N LYS A 108 -11.89 8.06 3.70
CA LYS A 108 -12.53 8.07 5.02
C LYS A 108 -13.20 6.75 5.29
N PHE A 109 -12.98 6.23 6.48
CA PHE A 109 -13.52 4.97 6.95
C PHE A 109 -14.20 5.19 8.30
N GLN A 110 -15.47 4.79 8.42
CA GLN A 110 -16.27 4.93 9.63
C GLN A 110 -16.53 3.56 10.23
N ALA A 111 -16.60 3.49 11.57
CA ALA A 111 -16.92 2.26 12.28
C ALA A 111 -18.21 1.63 11.72
N PRO A 112 -18.22 0.31 11.43
CA PRO A 112 -19.46 -0.36 11.08
C PRO A 112 -20.44 -0.22 12.24
N GLU A 113 -21.71 0.01 11.92
CA GLU A 113 -22.80 0.01 12.90
C GLU A 113 -22.78 -1.34 13.63
N ALA A 114 -22.90 -1.31 14.95
CA ALA A 114 -22.69 -2.47 15.81
C ALA A 114 -23.58 -3.64 15.36
N LYS A 115 -22.97 -4.76 14.96
CA LYS A 115 -23.71 -6.01 14.89
C LYS A 115 -24.19 -6.36 16.32
N PRO A 116 -25.48 -6.61 16.54
CA PRO A 116 -25.95 -7.10 17.83
C PRO A 116 -25.40 -8.52 18.05
N GLY A 117 -24.77 -8.75 19.21
CA GLY A 117 -24.56 -10.08 19.78
C GLY A 117 -23.36 -10.89 19.28
N ALA A 118 -22.28 -10.86 20.06
CA ALA A 118 -21.44 -12.04 20.28
C ALA A 118 -20.95 -11.95 21.74
N GLY A 119 -21.87 -12.18 22.66
CA GLY A 119 -21.54 -12.51 24.05
C GLY A 119 -21.02 -13.95 24.08
N GLY A 120 -19.91 -14.12 24.79
CA GLY A 120 -19.43 -15.37 25.34
C GLY A 120 -19.04 -15.11 26.78
#